data_AF-A0A318FF79-F1
#
_entry.id   AF-A0A318FF79-F1
#
_cell.length_a   1.000
_cell.length_b   1.000
_cell.length_c   1.000
_cell.angle_alpha   90.00
_cell.angle_beta   90.00
_cell.angle_gamma   90.00
#
_symmetry.space_group_name_H-M   'P 1'
#
loop_
_entity.id
_entity.type
_entity.pdbx_description
1 polymer ?
#
loop_
_entity_poly.entity_id
_entity_poly.type
_entity_poly.pdbx_seq_one_letter_code
_entity_poly.pdbx_strand_id
1 'polypeptide(L)'
;MVFFQGKAEFGKLYPTPKKFCTKPAKIASVGSVLLSVRAPVGPTNIARKITAIGRGLAAISARGGITSEKYILYYFRCIEPWLSKQGTGTTFKAISGQFIKELIIPLPPVAEQNIISNKLDDLLARVESIKARLVNIPEVLKKFRQSVLNAAVNGNLTEEWRNNNCCSHNPTLNIQIEKKKWVTKNPKHNEVKRVIKRLKEFNGSQNEVGEKLPEGWSWQKLEDSVLMIVDCHNKTAPYIESGIPIVRTSNIRDGNLNWEGMKYVGREIYEYWSRRCRPEAGDIIFTREAPMGEATIIPQGQQLCLGQRTMLIRTIEKYVKAKFILTVLMSPSFRTRAESFAVGTGVKHYRVGDVSNLFIPVPPTEEQNEIVRRVDQICGYADSIQQMTDSALERIDNLTHSILAKAFHGELTAQWREENSELISGLNSAEALLKRIAVEKMECSISKKRVKKSNH
;
A
#
# COMPACT_ATOMS: atom_id res chain seq x y z
N MET A 1 -17.59 -33.66 0.33
CA MET A 1 -16.18 -33.54 0.79
C MET A 1 -15.67 -32.13 0.55
N VAL A 2 -14.79 -31.58 1.39
CA VAL A 2 -14.17 -30.27 1.12
C VAL A 2 -13.33 -30.34 -0.15
N PHE A 3 -13.31 -29.27 -0.93
CA PHE A 3 -12.62 -29.20 -2.21
C PHE A 3 -11.73 -27.96 -2.32
N PHE A 4 -10.47 -28.17 -2.71
CA PHE A 4 -9.50 -27.09 -2.95
C PHE A 4 -9.00 -27.13 -4.40
N GLN A 5 -9.15 -26.02 -5.13
CA GLN A 5 -8.79 -25.93 -6.56
C GLN A 5 -7.35 -25.44 -6.77
N GLY A 6 -6.84 -24.61 -5.86
CA GLY A 6 -5.56 -23.92 -5.93
C GLY A 6 -5.24 -23.20 -4.60
N LYS A 7 -4.31 -22.25 -4.62
CA LYS A 7 -3.86 -21.57 -3.40
C LYS A 7 -4.86 -20.57 -2.78
N ALA A 8 -5.99 -20.28 -3.42
CA ALA A 8 -6.88 -19.20 -2.98
C ALA A 8 -7.45 -19.42 -1.55
N GLU A 9 -7.53 -20.69 -1.15
CA GLU A 9 -7.98 -21.10 0.18
C GLU A 9 -6.83 -21.35 1.17
N PHE A 10 -5.57 -21.14 0.77
CA PHE A 10 -4.40 -21.41 1.61
C PHE A 10 -4.25 -20.35 2.71
N GLY A 11 -4.05 -20.79 3.95
CA GLY A 11 -3.73 -19.94 5.10
C GLY A 11 -2.29 -20.14 5.58
N LYS A 12 -1.98 -19.74 6.82
CA LYS A 12 -0.62 -19.85 7.38
C LYS A 12 -0.08 -21.28 7.41
N LEU A 13 -0.90 -22.24 7.83
CA LEU A 13 -0.51 -23.66 7.93
C LEU A 13 -1.56 -24.59 7.31
N TYR A 14 -2.84 -24.21 7.40
CA TYR A 14 -3.96 -25.03 6.92
C TYR A 14 -4.87 -24.22 6.00
N PRO A 15 -5.51 -24.86 5.02
CA PRO A 15 -6.44 -24.17 4.12
C PRO A 15 -7.81 -23.97 4.80
N THR A 16 -8.50 -22.90 4.42
CA THR A 16 -9.85 -22.56 4.89
C THR A 16 -10.90 -23.06 3.89
N PRO A 17 -11.78 -24.01 4.27
CA PRO A 17 -12.79 -24.56 3.36
C PRO A 17 -13.76 -23.49 2.84
N LYS A 18 -13.89 -23.39 1.51
CA LYS A 18 -14.91 -22.55 0.85
C LYS A 18 -15.79 -23.32 -0.15
N LYS A 19 -15.31 -24.46 -0.66
CA LYS A 19 -15.98 -25.23 -1.71
C LYS A 19 -16.09 -26.70 -1.31
N PHE A 20 -17.08 -27.37 -1.87
CA PHE A 20 -17.37 -28.78 -1.61
C PHE A 20 -17.59 -29.53 -2.93
N CYS A 21 -17.22 -30.80 -2.93
CA CYS A 21 -17.38 -31.71 -4.06
C CYS A 21 -18.01 -33.03 -3.59
N THR A 22 -18.89 -33.59 -4.41
CA THR A 22 -19.57 -34.87 -4.18
C THR A 22 -18.87 -36.04 -4.89
N LYS A 23 -18.20 -35.79 -6.03
CA LYS A 23 -17.49 -36.80 -6.83
C LYS A 23 -16.02 -36.40 -7.06
N PRO A 24 -15.12 -36.65 -6.10
CA PRO A 24 -13.73 -36.20 -6.19
C PRO A 24 -12.90 -37.07 -7.14
N ALA A 25 -12.18 -36.45 -8.08
CA ALA A 25 -11.24 -37.15 -8.97
C ALA A 25 -9.89 -37.44 -8.30
N LYS A 26 -9.47 -36.61 -7.33
CA LYS A 26 -8.25 -36.78 -6.54
C LYS A 26 -8.54 -36.41 -5.09
N ILE A 27 -7.97 -37.20 -4.17
CA ILE A 27 -8.16 -37.05 -2.72
C ILE A 27 -6.79 -36.94 -2.06
N ALA A 28 -6.66 -35.99 -1.14
CA ALA A 28 -5.53 -35.86 -0.24
C ALA A 28 -5.93 -36.39 1.14
N SER A 29 -5.11 -37.27 1.71
CA SER A 29 -5.28 -37.79 3.07
C SER A 29 -4.98 -36.70 4.11
N VAL A 30 -5.46 -36.90 5.34
CA VAL A 30 -5.05 -36.09 6.50
C VAL A 30 -3.52 -36.04 6.60
N GLY A 31 -2.97 -34.86 6.89
CA GLY A 31 -1.53 -34.65 7.01
C GLY A 31 -0.79 -34.44 5.69
N SER A 32 -1.43 -34.64 4.54
CA SER A 32 -0.78 -34.43 3.25
C SER A 32 -0.44 -32.95 3.05
N VAL A 33 0.78 -32.68 2.59
CA VAL A 33 1.19 -31.36 2.13
C VAL A 33 0.54 -31.10 0.76
N LEU A 34 -0.29 -30.08 0.71
CA LEU A 34 -0.90 -29.56 -0.49
C LEU A 34 0.04 -28.55 -1.13
N LEU A 35 0.53 -28.83 -2.33
CA LEU A 35 1.41 -27.95 -3.10
C LEU A 35 0.67 -27.36 -4.29
N SER A 36 0.71 -26.04 -4.44
CA SER A 36 0.20 -25.36 -5.62
C SER A 36 1.12 -25.61 -6.81
N VAL A 37 0.59 -26.25 -7.86
CA VAL A 37 1.35 -26.62 -9.06
C VAL A 37 1.05 -25.72 -10.26
N ARG A 38 0.15 -24.73 -10.11
CA ARG A 38 -0.15 -23.73 -11.13
C ARG A 38 -0.70 -22.44 -10.50
N ALA A 39 -0.35 -21.31 -11.11
CA ALA A 39 -0.97 -20.00 -10.90
C ALA A 39 -1.22 -19.56 -9.44
N PRO A 40 -0.17 -19.28 -8.64
CA PRO A 40 1.26 -19.50 -8.86
C PRO A 40 1.72 -20.89 -8.41
N VAL A 41 2.88 -21.32 -8.93
CA VAL A 41 3.59 -22.52 -8.47
C VAL A 41 4.32 -22.21 -7.16
N GLY A 42 4.28 -23.13 -6.19
CA GLY A 42 5.12 -23.02 -4.99
C GLY A 42 4.37 -23.08 -3.66
N PRO A 43 3.33 -22.28 -3.44
CA PRO A 43 2.68 -22.19 -2.14
C PRO A 43 2.21 -23.53 -1.59
N THR A 44 2.33 -23.71 -0.27
CA THR A 44 2.01 -24.99 0.41
C THR A 44 1.21 -24.85 1.69
N ASN A 45 0.32 -25.81 1.95
CA ASN A 45 -0.44 -25.98 3.20
C ASN A 45 -0.57 -27.46 3.60
N ILE A 46 -1.06 -27.75 4.80
CA ILE A 46 -1.33 -29.11 5.28
C ILE A 46 -2.84 -29.40 5.26
N ALA A 47 -3.24 -30.57 4.78
CA ALA A 47 -4.61 -31.04 4.82
C ALA A 47 -5.02 -31.49 6.24
N ARG A 48 -5.88 -30.72 6.94
CA ARG A 48 -6.42 -31.09 8.27
C ARG A 48 -7.38 -32.27 8.28
N LYS A 49 -7.98 -32.57 7.13
CA LYS A 49 -8.97 -33.62 6.93
C LYS A 49 -8.85 -34.17 5.53
N ILE A 50 -9.44 -35.33 5.29
CA ILE A 50 -9.55 -35.89 3.94
C ILE A 50 -10.25 -34.85 3.04
N THR A 51 -9.56 -34.44 2.00
CA THR A 51 -10.03 -33.35 1.13
C THR A 51 -9.86 -33.72 -0.33
N ALA A 52 -10.84 -33.30 -1.14
CA ALA A 52 -10.75 -33.38 -2.57
C ALA A 52 -9.84 -32.26 -3.08
N ILE A 53 -9.01 -32.55 -4.08
CA ILE A 53 -8.12 -31.57 -4.70
C ILE A 53 -8.35 -31.47 -6.20
N GLY A 54 -8.29 -30.24 -6.71
CA GLY A 54 -8.41 -29.95 -8.13
C GLY A 54 -7.09 -30.15 -8.87
N ARG A 55 -7.13 -29.93 -10.18
CA ARG A 55 -5.95 -30.05 -11.08
C ARG A 55 -4.81 -29.08 -10.73
N GLY A 56 -5.07 -28.05 -9.92
CA GLY A 56 -4.07 -27.04 -9.56
C GLY A 56 -3.25 -27.36 -8.33
N LEU A 57 -3.54 -28.47 -7.66
CA LEU A 57 -2.83 -28.90 -6.45
C LEU A 57 -2.26 -30.30 -6.64
N ALA A 58 -1.11 -30.54 -6.01
CA ALA A 58 -0.58 -31.87 -5.73
C ALA A 58 -0.72 -32.16 -4.23
N ALA A 59 -0.99 -33.42 -3.89
CA ALA A 59 -0.94 -33.90 -2.51
C ALA A 59 0.31 -34.74 -2.33
N ILE A 60 1.12 -34.38 -1.34
CA ILE A 60 2.37 -35.03 -0.99
C ILE A 60 2.19 -35.60 0.41
N SER A 61 2.10 -36.93 0.49
CA SER A 61 1.93 -37.62 1.76
C SER A 61 3.27 -38.23 2.19
N ALA A 62 3.67 -37.96 3.43
CA ALA A 62 4.79 -38.65 4.04
C ALA A 62 4.51 -40.15 4.13
N ARG A 63 5.53 -40.98 3.89
CA ARG A 63 5.52 -42.44 4.06
C ARG A 63 6.90 -42.88 4.48
N GLY A 64 6.99 -43.83 5.41
CA GLY A 64 8.23 -44.50 5.81
C GLY A 64 9.31 -43.53 6.25
N GLY A 65 9.57 -43.42 7.55
CA GLY A 65 10.73 -42.65 8.01
C GLY A 65 10.66 -41.12 7.87
N ILE A 66 9.57 -40.56 7.33
CA ILE A 66 9.24 -39.13 7.49
C ILE A 66 8.05 -39.03 8.43
N THR A 67 8.30 -38.60 9.66
CA THR A 67 7.28 -38.55 10.73
C THR A 67 6.59 -37.20 10.83
N SER A 68 7.28 -36.12 10.43
CA SER A 68 6.75 -34.76 10.51
C SER A 68 6.30 -34.28 9.13
N GLU A 69 4.99 -34.09 8.97
CA GLU A 69 4.38 -33.45 7.80
C GLU A 69 4.93 -32.01 7.61
N LYS A 70 5.29 -31.36 8.72
CA LYS A 70 5.89 -30.03 8.73
C LYS A 70 7.30 -30.02 8.15
N TYR A 71 8.07 -31.10 8.28
CA TYR A 71 9.39 -31.19 7.67
C TYR A 71 9.29 -31.02 6.15
N ILE A 72 8.40 -31.80 5.51
CA ILE A 72 8.12 -31.72 4.08
C ILE A 72 7.59 -30.32 3.73
N LEU A 73 6.64 -29.79 4.51
CA LEU A 73 6.10 -28.45 4.31
C LEU A 73 7.22 -27.39 4.27
N TYR A 74 8.10 -27.39 5.27
CA TYR A 74 9.18 -26.41 5.36
C TYR A 74 10.20 -26.58 4.26
N TYR A 75 10.46 -27.81 3.82
CA TYR A 75 11.35 -28.04 2.69
C TYR A 75 10.79 -27.41 1.41
N PHE A 76 9.51 -27.64 1.11
CA PHE A 76 8.88 -27.02 -0.06
C PHE A 76 8.82 -25.48 0.04
N ARG A 77 8.68 -24.91 1.24
CA ARG A 77 8.81 -23.46 1.47
C ARG A 77 10.23 -22.96 1.22
N CYS A 78 11.25 -23.73 1.61
CA CYS A 78 12.65 -23.38 1.37
C CYS A 78 12.94 -23.29 -0.13
N ILE A 79 12.46 -24.27 -0.90
CA ILE A 79 12.70 -24.33 -2.35
C ILE A 79 11.66 -23.56 -3.18
N GLU A 80 10.66 -22.92 -2.57
CA GLU A 80 9.58 -22.22 -3.27
C GLU A 80 10.10 -21.21 -4.32
N PRO A 81 11.08 -20.34 -4.01
CA PRO A 81 11.60 -19.38 -5.00
C PRO A 81 12.22 -20.08 -6.21
N TRP A 82 12.93 -21.19 -5.99
CA TRP A 82 13.50 -22.00 -7.06
C TRP A 82 12.39 -22.72 -7.85
N LEU A 83 11.43 -23.33 -7.16
CA LEU A 83 10.34 -24.10 -7.74
C LEU A 83 9.44 -23.24 -8.64
N SER A 84 9.20 -21.99 -8.26
CA SER A 84 8.43 -21.02 -9.06
C SER A 84 9.10 -20.69 -10.41
N LYS A 85 10.44 -20.75 -10.48
CA LYS A 85 11.22 -20.52 -11.70
C LYS A 85 11.20 -21.73 -12.64
N GLN A 86 11.00 -22.94 -12.12
CA GLN A 86 10.92 -24.17 -12.91
C GLN A 86 9.59 -24.36 -13.65
N GLY A 87 8.59 -23.51 -13.37
CA GLY A 87 7.29 -23.61 -14.02
C GLY A 87 7.35 -23.29 -15.52
N THR A 88 6.79 -24.17 -16.34
CA THR A 88 6.73 -24.03 -17.81
C THR A 88 5.38 -23.45 -18.25
N GLY A 89 5.36 -22.74 -19.38
CA GLY A 89 4.15 -22.12 -19.96
C GLY A 89 4.21 -20.60 -20.08
N THR A 90 3.69 -20.06 -21.19
CA THR A 90 3.72 -18.63 -21.53
C THR A 90 2.64 -17.81 -20.83
N THR A 91 1.45 -18.38 -20.63
CA THR A 91 0.31 -17.70 -19.96
C THR A 91 0.21 -18.02 -18.47
N PHE A 92 0.43 -19.28 -18.08
CA PHE A 92 0.47 -19.70 -16.68
C PHE A 92 1.59 -20.72 -16.48
N LYS A 93 2.56 -20.38 -15.62
CA LYS A 93 3.60 -21.32 -15.21
C LYS A 93 3.00 -22.48 -14.41
N ALA A 94 3.37 -23.70 -14.75
CA ALA A 94 2.96 -24.92 -14.06
C ALA A 94 4.11 -25.92 -13.92
N ILE A 95 4.05 -26.77 -12.90
CA ILE A 95 4.98 -27.91 -12.72
C ILE A 95 4.21 -29.23 -12.83
N SER A 96 4.84 -30.23 -13.46
CA SER A 96 4.21 -31.53 -13.66
C SER A 96 4.29 -32.39 -12.40
N GLY A 97 3.35 -33.32 -12.24
CA GLY A 97 3.43 -34.30 -11.16
C GLY A 97 4.61 -35.26 -11.30
N GLN A 98 5.17 -35.42 -12.51
CA GLN A 98 6.36 -36.23 -12.75
C GLN A 98 7.60 -35.53 -12.22
N PHE A 99 7.74 -34.23 -12.51
CA PHE A 99 8.83 -33.40 -12.00
C PHE A 99 8.91 -33.44 -10.46
N ILE A 100 7.76 -33.36 -9.77
CA ILE A 100 7.71 -33.44 -8.29
C ILE A 100 8.19 -34.80 -7.77
N LYS A 101 7.95 -35.90 -8.51
CA LYS A 101 8.38 -37.25 -8.11
C LYS A 101 9.88 -37.48 -8.30
N GLU A 102 10.51 -36.75 -9.22
CA GLU A 102 11.94 -36.84 -9.54
C GLU A 102 12.79 -35.91 -8.66
N LEU A 103 12.14 -35.06 -7.86
CA LEU A 103 12.81 -34.13 -6.95
C LEU A 103 13.67 -34.89 -5.91
N ILE A 104 14.96 -34.55 -5.86
CA ILE A 104 15.86 -35.03 -4.82
C ILE A 104 15.70 -34.14 -3.59
N ILE A 105 15.40 -34.76 -2.45
CA ILE A 105 15.19 -34.06 -1.18
C ILE A 105 16.21 -34.52 -0.12
N PRO A 106 16.66 -33.63 0.77
CA PRO A 106 17.45 -34.04 1.93
C PRO A 106 16.58 -34.92 2.84
N LEU A 107 17.14 -36.03 3.30
CA LEU A 107 16.47 -36.98 4.19
C LEU A 107 17.37 -37.27 5.40
N PRO A 108 17.35 -36.39 6.42
CA PRO A 108 18.07 -36.65 7.67
C PRO A 108 17.34 -37.73 8.50
N PRO A 109 17.98 -38.28 9.55
CA PRO A 109 17.35 -39.16 10.51
C PRO A 109 16.02 -38.63 11.07
N VAL A 110 15.12 -39.54 11.46
CA VAL A 110 13.80 -39.20 12.00
C VAL A 110 13.87 -38.22 13.18
N ALA A 111 14.79 -38.47 14.11
CA ALA A 111 15.01 -37.60 15.27
C ALA A 111 15.35 -36.17 14.82
N GLU A 112 16.25 -36.04 13.85
CA GLU A 112 16.67 -34.75 13.33
C GLU A 112 15.54 -34.03 12.56
N GLN A 113 14.73 -34.74 11.78
CA GLN A 113 13.59 -34.15 11.08
C GLN A 113 12.61 -33.46 12.05
N ASN A 114 12.38 -34.06 13.21
CA ASN A 114 11.52 -33.50 14.25
C ASN A 114 12.16 -32.26 14.88
N ILE A 115 13.47 -32.29 15.16
CA ILE A 115 14.20 -31.14 15.70
C ILE A 115 14.21 -29.96 14.72
N ILE A 116 14.45 -30.22 13.43
CA ILE A 116 14.36 -29.21 12.37
C ILE A 116 12.95 -28.59 12.36
N SER A 117 11.91 -29.43 12.38
CA SER A 117 10.51 -28.95 12.34
C SER A 117 10.17 -28.07 13.55
N ASN A 118 10.56 -28.50 14.75
CA ASN A 118 10.27 -27.77 15.99
C ASN A 118 11.03 -26.44 16.06
N LYS A 119 12.33 -26.44 15.72
CA LYS A 119 13.11 -25.18 15.68
C LYS A 119 12.55 -24.20 14.65
N LEU A 120 12.14 -24.70 13.48
CA LEU A 120 11.51 -23.88 12.44
C LEU A 120 10.14 -23.35 12.87
N ASP A 121 9.31 -24.17 13.53
CA ASP A 121 8.04 -23.71 14.11
C ASP A 121 8.27 -22.50 15.04
N ASP A 122 9.20 -22.61 15.98
CA ASP A 122 9.48 -21.57 16.96
C ASP A 122 10.03 -20.29 16.31
N LEU A 123 11.02 -20.43 15.43
CA LEU A 123 11.65 -19.28 14.77
C LEU A 123 10.67 -18.56 13.84
N LEU A 124 9.95 -19.30 13.00
CA LEU A 124 8.98 -18.72 12.07
C LEU A 124 7.77 -18.13 12.80
N ALA A 125 7.38 -18.66 13.96
CA ALA A 125 6.36 -18.05 14.80
C ALA A 125 6.81 -16.67 15.33
N ARG A 126 8.07 -16.54 15.76
CA ARG A 126 8.64 -15.24 16.19
C ARG A 126 8.71 -14.25 15.05
N VAL A 127 9.19 -14.68 13.88
CA VAL A 127 9.27 -13.84 12.68
C VAL A 127 7.89 -13.33 12.28
N GLU A 128 6.88 -14.20 12.28
CA GLU A 128 5.50 -13.79 11.98
C GLU A 128 4.97 -12.77 12.98
N SER A 129 5.25 -12.93 14.28
CA SER A 129 4.82 -11.98 15.30
C SER A 129 5.41 -10.58 15.05
N ILE A 130 6.69 -10.51 14.66
CA ILE A 130 7.34 -9.25 14.31
C ILE A 130 6.70 -8.66 13.04
N LYS A 131 6.50 -9.47 12.00
CA LYS A 131 5.88 -9.04 10.74
C LYS A 131 4.47 -8.46 10.99
N ALA A 132 3.66 -9.14 11.78
CA ALA A 132 2.31 -8.70 12.12
C ALA A 132 2.28 -7.33 12.84
N ARG A 133 3.30 -7.02 13.65
CA ARG A 133 3.41 -5.70 14.30
C ARG A 133 3.80 -4.61 13.30
N LEU A 134 4.77 -4.89 12.42
CA LEU A 134 5.28 -3.91 11.46
C LEU A 134 4.27 -3.56 10.37
N VAL A 135 3.48 -4.52 9.89
CA VAL A 135 2.47 -4.31 8.82
C VAL A 135 1.41 -3.26 9.22
N ASN A 136 1.17 -3.05 10.51
CA ASN A 136 0.20 -2.06 10.99
C ASN A 136 0.77 -0.64 11.14
N ILE A 137 2.09 -0.47 11.14
CA ILE A 137 2.73 0.84 11.35
C ILE A 137 2.32 1.86 10.26
N PRO A 138 2.26 1.54 8.97
CA PRO A 138 1.87 2.51 7.94
C PRO A 138 0.48 3.11 8.17
N GLU A 139 -0.49 2.29 8.59
CA GLU A 139 -1.84 2.76 8.92
C GLU A 139 -1.86 3.64 10.18
N VAL A 140 -1.03 3.33 11.18
CA VAL A 140 -0.86 4.19 12.37
C VAL A 140 -0.25 5.53 11.97
N LEU A 141 0.79 5.53 11.14
CA LEU A 141 1.43 6.75 10.65
C LEU A 141 0.49 7.61 9.80
N LYS A 142 -0.39 6.98 9.01
CA LYS A 142 -1.44 7.70 8.27
C LYS A 142 -2.40 8.44 9.21
N LYS A 143 -2.91 7.77 10.24
CA LYS A 143 -3.77 8.39 11.26
C LYS A 143 -3.04 9.48 12.05
N PHE A 144 -1.77 9.25 12.37
CA PHE A 144 -0.92 10.23 13.02
C PHE A 144 -0.78 11.51 12.19
N ARG A 145 -0.44 11.40 10.90
CA ARG A 145 -0.37 12.56 9.98
C ARG A 145 -1.69 13.33 9.97
N GLN A 146 -2.82 12.65 9.85
CA GLN A 146 -4.15 13.27 9.89
C GLN A 146 -4.41 14.02 11.21
N SER A 147 -3.99 13.45 12.34
CA SER A 147 -4.10 14.11 13.65
C SER A 147 -3.22 15.36 13.74
N VAL A 148 -2.00 15.32 13.22
CA VAL A 148 -1.07 16.46 13.15
C VAL A 148 -1.65 17.58 12.29
N LEU A 149 -2.16 17.25 11.09
CA LEU A 149 -2.81 18.23 10.21
C LEU A 149 -4.03 18.88 10.87
N ASN A 150 -4.85 18.11 11.59
CA ASN A 150 -5.97 18.66 12.37
C ASN A 150 -5.50 19.60 13.49
N ALA A 151 -4.50 19.19 14.26
CA ALA A 151 -3.94 20.03 15.32
C ALA A 151 -3.34 21.33 14.76
N ALA A 152 -2.73 21.26 13.57
CA ALA A 152 -2.20 22.43 12.86
C ALA A 152 -3.30 23.43 12.49
N VAL A 153 -4.40 22.96 11.89
CA VAL A 153 -5.45 23.85 11.36
C VAL A 153 -6.45 24.34 12.41
N ASN A 154 -6.49 23.70 13.58
CA ASN A 154 -7.30 24.16 14.71
C ASN A 154 -6.50 25.07 15.66
N GLY A 155 -5.20 25.25 15.39
CA GLY A 155 -4.31 26.12 16.16
C GLY A 155 -3.70 25.50 17.42
N ASN A 156 -3.95 24.21 17.69
CA ASN A 156 -3.38 23.50 18.84
C ASN A 156 -1.86 23.29 18.68
N LEU A 157 -1.39 23.09 17.44
CA LEU A 157 0.03 22.81 17.18
C LEU A 157 0.95 24.01 17.50
N THR A 158 0.41 25.23 17.43
CA THR A 158 1.14 26.49 17.61
C THR A 158 0.66 27.29 18.80
N GLU A 159 -0.14 26.72 19.70
CA GLU A 159 -0.72 27.44 20.84
C GLU A 159 0.33 28.11 21.73
N GLU A 160 1.34 27.37 22.18
CA GLU A 160 2.45 27.92 22.98
C GLU A 160 3.24 28.98 22.23
N TRP A 161 3.46 28.76 20.92
CA TRP A 161 4.17 29.74 20.09
C TRP A 161 3.37 31.03 19.97
N ARG A 162 2.05 30.94 19.80
CA ARG A 162 1.14 32.09 19.69
C ARG A 162 1.13 32.90 20.98
N ASN A 163 1.12 32.25 22.14
CA ASN A 163 1.14 32.94 23.43
C ASN A 163 2.43 33.77 23.63
N ASN A 164 3.54 33.33 23.05
CA ASN A 164 4.84 34.00 23.14
C ASN A 164 5.08 35.02 22.01
N ASN A 165 4.28 35.02 20.94
CA ASN A 165 4.48 35.85 19.76
C ASN A 165 3.22 36.65 19.46
N CYS A 166 3.26 37.98 19.68
CA CYS A 166 2.16 38.89 19.37
C CYS A 166 1.99 39.08 17.85
N CYS A 167 1.37 38.12 17.16
CA CYS A 167 1.03 38.24 15.76
C CYS A 167 -0.38 38.83 15.61
N SER A 168 -0.48 40.14 15.39
CA SER A 168 -1.74 40.87 15.59
C SER A 168 -2.64 40.99 14.35
N HIS A 169 -2.15 40.72 13.13
CA HIS A 169 -2.91 41.06 11.92
C HIS A 169 -3.16 39.88 11.00
N ASN A 170 -4.44 39.56 10.84
CA ASN A 170 -4.91 38.64 9.83
C ASN A 170 -4.60 39.18 8.41
N PRO A 171 -4.09 38.36 7.48
CA PRO A 171 -3.74 38.82 6.14
C PRO A 171 -4.94 39.17 5.24
N THR A 172 -6.19 38.98 5.68
CA THR A 172 -7.41 39.13 4.86
C THR A 172 -7.39 40.38 3.97
N LEU A 173 -7.21 41.56 4.57
CA LEU A 173 -7.29 42.84 3.85
C LEU A 173 -6.10 43.02 2.89
N ASN A 174 -4.92 42.57 3.31
CA ASN A 174 -3.71 42.63 2.50
C ASN A 174 -3.84 41.77 1.23
N ILE A 175 -4.51 40.61 1.32
CA ILE A 175 -4.83 39.77 0.16
C ILE A 175 -5.72 40.54 -0.82
N GLN A 176 -6.76 41.23 -0.34
CA GLN A 176 -7.64 42.01 -1.23
C GLN A 176 -6.91 43.18 -1.90
N ILE A 177 -6.03 43.86 -1.18
CA ILE A 177 -5.18 44.93 -1.73
C ILE A 177 -4.27 44.36 -2.83
N GLU A 178 -3.65 43.22 -2.59
CA GLU A 178 -2.72 42.61 -3.54
C GLU A 178 -3.43 42.06 -4.79
N LYS A 179 -4.65 41.52 -4.64
CA LYS A 179 -5.53 41.19 -5.77
C LYS A 179 -5.82 42.41 -6.64
N LYS A 180 -6.16 43.56 -6.03
CA LYS A 180 -6.39 44.82 -6.77
C LYS A 180 -5.14 45.24 -7.55
N LYS A 181 -3.96 45.20 -6.91
CA LYS A 181 -2.68 45.49 -7.59
C LYS A 181 -2.42 44.53 -8.75
N TRP A 182 -2.67 43.23 -8.56
CA TRP A 182 -2.48 42.22 -9.59
C TRP A 182 -3.39 42.49 -10.80
N VAL A 183 -4.65 42.86 -10.58
CA VAL A 183 -5.59 43.27 -11.64
C VAL A 183 -5.05 44.44 -12.45
N THR A 184 -4.56 45.49 -11.78
CA THR A 184 -4.00 46.67 -12.45
C THR A 184 -2.74 46.35 -13.23
N LYS A 185 -1.88 45.46 -12.71
CA LYS A 185 -0.62 45.07 -13.35
C LYS A 185 -0.82 44.13 -14.55
N ASN A 186 -1.91 43.35 -14.57
CA ASN A 186 -2.13 42.29 -15.56
C ASN A 186 -3.44 42.45 -16.35
N PRO A 187 -3.74 43.63 -16.95
CA PRO A 187 -5.08 43.92 -17.49
C PRO A 187 -5.53 42.98 -18.63
N LYS A 188 -4.58 42.33 -19.33
CA LYS A 188 -4.83 41.40 -20.44
C LYS A 188 -4.98 39.94 -19.99
N HIS A 189 -4.83 39.63 -18.70
CA HIS A 189 -4.92 38.25 -18.21
C HIS A 189 -6.38 37.77 -18.20
N ASN A 190 -6.61 36.52 -18.63
CA ASN A 190 -7.97 35.99 -18.87
C ASN A 190 -8.85 35.93 -17.61
N GLU A 191 -8.24 35.72 -16.43
CA GLU A 191 -8.96 35.68 -15.16
C GLU A 191 -9.24 37.07 -14.53
N VAL A 192 -8.77 38.19 -15.10
CA VAL A 192 -8.96 39.54 -14.51
C VAL A 192 -10.42 39.86 -14.22
N LYS A 193 -11.31 39.62 -15.20
CA LYS A 193 -12.75 39.90 -15.03
C LYS A 193 -13.34 39.10 -13.86
N ARG A 194 -12.90 37.86 -13.68
CA ARG A 194 -13.33 36.99 -12.58
C ARG A 194 -12.81 37.50 -11.24
N VAL A 195 -11.51 37.85 -11.16
CA VAL A 195 -10.92 38.41 -9.94
C VAL A 195 -11.60 39.73 -9.53
N ILE A 196 -11.90 40.62 -10.48
CA ILE A 196 -12.66 41.86 -10.21
C ILE A 196 -14.06 41.55 -9.66
N LYS A 197 -14.78 40.59 -10.26
CA LYS A 197 -16.09 40.17 -9.78
C LYS A 197 -16.01 39.69 -8.33
N ARG A 198 -15.05 38.82 -8.01
CA ARG A 198 -14.85 38.27 -6.66
C ARG A 198 -14.46 39.34 -5.64
N LEU A 199 -13.62 40.29 -6.03
CA LEU A 199 -13.28 41.46 -5.20
C LEU A 199 -14.50 42.30 -4.81
N LYS A 200 -15.53 42.37 -5.67
CA LYS A 200 -16.80 43.08 -5.36
C LYS A 200 -17.74 42.26 -4.48
N GLU A 201 -17.66 40.93 -4.55
CA GLU A 201 -18.45 40.00 -3.75
C GLU A 201 -17.86 39.79 -2.34
N PHE A 202 -16.61 40.21 -2.11
CA PHE A 202 -15.94 40.10 -0.82
C PHE A 202 -16.70 40.88 0.26
N ASN A 203 -17.09 40.17 1.33
CA ASN A 203 -17.88 40.71 2.43
C ASN A 203 -17.20 40.58 3.81
N GLY A 204 -15.89 40.36 3.84
CA GLY A 204 -15.13 40.24 5.09
C GLY A 204 -15.02 38.80 5.63
N SER A 205 -14.45 38.68 6.82
CA SER A 205 -14.36 37.40 7.55
C SER A 205 -15.74 36.95 8.03
N GLN A 206 -16.06 35.67 7.86
CA GLN A 206 -17.40 35.15 8.16
C GLN A 206 -17.39 34.28 9.41
N ASN A 207 -18.28 34.54 10.37
CA ASN A 207 -18.42 33.74 11.60
C ASN A 207 -19.30 32.49 11.44
N GLU A 208 -19.59 32.06 10.20
CA GLU A 208 -20.62 31.06 9.89
C GLU A 208 -20.26 29.61 10.28
N VAL A 209 -19.00 29.32 10.60
CA VAL A 209 -18.50 27.94 10.76
C VAL A 209 -18.78 27.33 12.15
N GLY A 210 -19.20 28.12 13.15
CA GLY A 210 -19.57 27.63 14.50
C GLY A 210 -18.42 27.07 15.35
N GLU A 211 -17.27 26.78 14.75
CA GLU A 211 -16.03 26.39 15.43
C GLU A 211 -15.26 27.62 15.93
N LYS A 212 -14.86 27.59 17.20
CA LYS A 212 -14.05 28.66 17.82
C LYS A 212 -12.61 28.58 17.29
N LEU A 213 -12.15 29.66 16.65
CA LEU A 213 -10.76 29.82 16.25
C LEU A 213 -9.93 30.49 17.34
N PRO A 214 -8.60 30.31 17.31
CA PRO A 214 -7.71 31.10 18.14
C PRO A 214 -7.75 32.60 17.84
N GLU A 215 -7.24 33.40 18.77
CA GLU A 215 -7.10 34.84 18.58
C GLU A 215 -6.19 35.16 17.38
N GLY A 216 -6.56 36.16 16.59
CA GLY A 216 -5.85 36.57 15.37
C GLY A 216 -6.21 35.77 14.11
N TRP A 217 -6.90 34.64 14.26
CA TRP A 217 -7.36 33.81 13.14
C TRP A 217 -8.71 34.29 12.65
N SER A 218 -9.02 33.99 11.38
CA SER A 218 -10.33 34.28 10.82
C SER A 218 -10.78 33.19 9.87
N TRP A 219 -12.06 32.84 9.90
CA TRP A 219 -12.68 32.04 8.87
C TRP A 219 -12.85 32.87 7.58
N GLN A 220 -12.42 32.29 6.47
CA GLN A 220 -12.56 32.88 5.14
C GLN A 220 -12.98 31.83 4.12
N LYS A 221 -13.65 32.27 3.06
CA LYS A 221 -13.80 31.45 1.86
C LYS A 221 -12.44 31.25 1.19
N LEU A 222 -12.24 30.09 0.59
CA LEU A 222 -11.01 29.75 -0.11
C LEU A 222 -10.70 30.77 -1.21
N GLU A 223 -11.72 31.20 -1.98
CA GLU A 223 -11.57 32.24 -3.01
C GLU A 223 -11.02 33.55 -2.45
N ASP A 224 -11.44 33.93 -1.23
CA ASP A 224 -11.04 35.20 -0.62
C ASP A 224 -9.60 35.17 -0.10
N SER A 225 -9.09 33.98 0.20
CA SER A 225 -7.76 33.74 0.79
C SER A 225 -6.63 33.55 -0.22
N VAL A 226 -6.96 33.33 -1.50
CA VAL A 226 -6.00 33.01 -2.57
C VAL A 226 -6.13 34.01 -3.72
N LEU A 227 -5.16 34.10 -4.63
CA LEU A 227 -5.20 35.04 -5.75
C LEU A 227 -6.35 34.72 -6.71
N MET A 228 -6.48 33.44 -7.09
CA MET A 228 -7.52 32.97 -8.00
C MET A 228 -7.71 31.45 -7.91
N ILE A 229 -8.91 30.99 -8.27
CA ILE A 229 -9.24 29.58 -8.45
C ILE A 229 -9.76 29.37 -9.88
N VAL A 230 -9.10 28.49 -10.62
CA VAL A 230 -9.34 28.29 -12.07
C VAL A 230 -9.71 26.84 -12.34
N ASP A 231 -10.83 26.64 -13.03
CA ASP A 231 -11.25 25.31 -13.49
C ASP A 231 -10.41 24.83 -14.67
N CYS A 232 -10.17 23.53 -14.74
CA CYS A 232 -9.59 22.87 -15.90
C CYS A 232 -10.48 23.00 -17.15
N HIS A 233 -9.93 22.69 -18.32
CA HIS A 233 -10.74 22.46 -19.50
C HIS A 233 -11.49 21.13 -19.31
N ASN A 234 -12.83 21.18 -19.20
CA ASN A 234 -13.70 20.03 -18.88
C ASN A 234 -13.85 19.02 -20.04
N LYS A 235 -12.75 18.72 -20.73
CA LYS A 235 -12.64 17.75 -21.81
C LYS A 235 -11.31 17.00 -21.67
N THR A 236 -11.34 15.70 -21.85
CA THR A 236 -10.13 14.86 -21.90
C THR A 236 -9.22 15.35 -23.02
N ALA A 237 -7.97 15.66 -22.69
CA ALA A 237 -6.95 16.02 -23.67
C ALA A 237 -6.54 14.78 -24.49
N PRO A 238 -6.25 14.92 -25.79
CA PRO A 238 -5.62 13.86 -26.55
C PRO A 238 -4.19 13.63 -26.03
N TYR A 239 -3.88 12.38 -25.68
CA TYR A 239 -2.59 12.01 -25.10
C TYR A 239 -1.59 11.64 -26.19
N ILE A 240 -0.32 11.92 -25.90
CA ILE A 240 0.84 11.49 -26.67
C ILE A 240 1.82 10.74 -25.77
N GLU A 241 2.81 10.06 -26.36
CA GLU A 241 3.77 9.25 -25.61
C GLU A 241 4.75 10.07 -24.78
N SER A 242 5.13 11.26 -25.27
CA SER A 242 6.05 12.17 -24.59
C SER A 242 5.67 13.63 -24.84
N GLY A 243 5.93 14.52 -23.89
CA GLY A 243 5.53 15.93 -23.99
C GLY A 243 5.39 16.57 -22.62
N ILE A 244 4.41 17.46 -22.47
CA ILE A 244 4.12 18.14 -21.20
C ILE A 244 3.24 17.22 -20.34
N PRO A 245 3.63 16.88 -19.09
CA PRO A 245 2.83 16.03 -18.22
C PRO A 245 1.45 16.63 -17.94
N ILE A 246 0.40 15.82 -18.03
CA ILE A 246 -0.97 16.20 -17.65
C ILE A 246 -1.40 15.51 -16.35
N VAL A 247 -1.64 16.31 -15.32
CA VAL A 247 -1.97 15.83 -13.97
C VAL A 247 -3.44 15.43 -13.93
N ARG A 248 -3.70 14.14 -13.78
CA ARG A 248 -5.05 13.59 -13.61
C ARG A 248 -5.35 13.36 -12.14
N THR A 249 -6.62 13.14 -11.81
CA THR A 249 -7.02 12.84 -10.42
C THR A 249 -6.35 11.57 -9.86
N SER A 250 -5.96 10.62 -10.72
CA SER A 250 -5.19 9.43 -10.33
C SER A 250 -3.74 9.74 -9.91
N ASN A 251 -3.21 10.88 -10.32
CA ASN A 251 -1.82 11.30 -10.05
C ASN A 251 -1.69 12.09 -8.75
N ILE A 252 -2.77 12.32 -7.99
CA ILE A 252 -2.73 13.12 -6.76
C ILE A 252 -3.19 12.26 -5.59
N ARG A 253 -2.33 12.02 -4.59
CA ARG A 253 -2.69 11.23 -3.40
C ARG A 253 -1.96 11.74 -2.17
N ASP A 254 -2.68 11.92 -1.07
CA ASP A 254 -2.14 12.23 0.25
C ASP A 254 -1.20 13.46 0.22
N GLY A 255 -1.60 14.51 -0.52
CA GLY A 255 -0.82 15.75 -0.66
C GLY A 255 0.27 15.70 -1.76
N ASN A 256 0.54 14.54 -2.32
CA ASN A 256 1.69 14.28 -3.19
C ASN A 256 1.28 14.04 -4.66
N LEU A 257 2.19 14.42 -5.55
CA LEU A 257 2.10 14.14 -6.98
C LEU A 257 2.76 12.79 -7.29
N ASN A 258 1.97 11.83 -7.75
CA ASN A 258 2.44 10.54 -8.23
C ASN A 258 2.72 10.58 -9.75
N TRP A 259 3.98 10.36 -10.09
CA TRP A 259 4.49 10.32 -11.47
C TRP A 259 4.24 8.99 -12.18
N GLU A 260 3.90 7.93 -11.46
CA GLU A 260 3.61 6.63 -12.05
C GLU A 260 2.38 6.71 -12.97
N GLY A 261 2.51 6.16 -14.19
CA GLY A 261 1.44 6.19 -15.19
C GLY A 261 1.02 7.58 -15.65
N MET A 262 1.91 8.59 -15.51
CA MET A 262 1.70 9.94 -16.04
C MET A 262 1.40 9.91 -17.54
N LYS A 263 0.53 10.82 -17.99
CA LYS A 263 0.20 11.01 -19.41
C LYS A 263 0.76 12.35 -19.87
N TYR A 264 0.91 12.51 -21.18
CA TYR A 264 1.53 13.68 -21.78
C TYR A 264 0.64 14.29 -22.85
N VAL A 265 0.79 15.59 -23.05
CA VAL A 265 0.13 16.37 -24.11
C VAL A 265 1.16 17.15 -24.91
N GLY A 266 0.84 17.41 -26.18
CA GLY A 266 1.65 18.26 -27.05
C GLY A 266 1.57 19.73 -26.64
N ARG A 267 2.49 20.54 -27.18
CA ARG A 267 2.56 21.99 -26.87
C ARG A 267 1.28 22.74 -27.22
N GLU A 268 0.71 22.50 -28.40
CA GLU A 268 -0.55 23.14 -28.84
C GLU A 268 -1.72 22.82 -27.91
N ILE A 269 -1.83 21.55 -27.50
CA ILE A 269 -2.83 21.09 -26.54
C ILE A 269 -2.61 21.76 -25.19
N TYR A 270 -1.38 21.83 -24.70
CA TYR A 270 -1.06 22.53 -23.46
C TYR A 270 -1.45 24.01 -23.52
N GLU A 271 -1.13 24.72 -24.60
CA GLU A 271 -1.46 26.13 -24.77
C GLU A 271 -2.97 26.35 -24.77
N TYR A 272 -3.74 25.48 -25.44
CA TYR A 272 -5.19 25.56 -25.46
C TYR A 272 -5.83 25.16 -24.11
N TRP A 273 -5.39 24.07 -23.47
CA TRP A 273 -5.93 23.62 -22.18
C TRP A 273 -5.60 24.59 -21.04
N SER A 274 -4.44 25.24 -21.12
CA SER A 274 -3.95 26.19 -20.11
C SER A 274 -4.23 27.65 -20.47
N ARG A 275 -5.02 27.91 -21.51
CA ARG A 275 -5.27 29.28 -22.01
C ARG A 275 -5.84 30.22 -20.95
N ARG A 276 -6.65 29.70 -20.02
CA ARG A 276 -7.26 30.50 -18.95
C ARG A 276 -6.23 30.94 -17.93
N CYS A 277 -5.40 30.01 -17.49
CA CYS A 277 -4.30 30.23 -16.57
C CYS A 277 -3.27 29.11 -16.79
N ARG A 278 -2.02 29.51 -17.03
CA ARG A 278 -0.91 28.56 -17.13
C ARG A 278 -0.49 28.13 -15.73
N PRO A 279 -0.49 26.82 -15.41
CA PRO A 279 -0.01 26.35 -14.11
C PRO A 279 1.45 26.72 -13.91
N GLU A 280 1.76 27.22 -12.71
CA GLU A 280 3.10 27.66 -12.30
C GLU A 280 3.57 26.88 -11.08
N ALA A 281 4.88 26.81 -10.88
CA ALA A 281 5.45 26.21 -9.68
C ALA A 281 4.94 26.92 -8.41
N GLY A 282 4.55 26.15 -7.41
CA GLY A 282 3.91 26.66 -6.19
C GLY A 282 2.38 26.75 -6.26
N ASP A 283 1.76 26.67 -7.44
CA ASP A 283 0.31 26.51 -7.52
C ASP A 283 -0.13 25.18 -6.92
N ILE A 284 -1.38 25.12 -6.47
CA ILE A 284 -2.01 23.91 -5.94
C ILE A 284 -2.96 23.36 -6.99
N ILE A 285 -2.87 22.06 -7.27
CA ILE A 285 -3.85 21.32 -8.07
C ILE A 285 -4.79 20.59 -7.11
N PHE A 286 -6.08 20.88 -7.20
CA PHE A 286 -7.13 20.33 -6.33
C PHE A 286 -8.10 19.46 -7.13
N THR A 287 -8.49 18.30 -6.61
CA THR A 287 -9.42 17.38 -7.27
C THR A 287 -10.87 17.63 -6.83
N ARG A 288 -11.77 17.76 -7.80
CA ARG A 288 -13.20 17.91 -7.52
C ARG A 288 -13.95 16.59 -7.41
N GLU A 289 -13.42 15.53 -8.00
CA GLU A 289 -14.06 14.22 -8.07
C GLU A 289 -13.03 13.10 -8.29
N ALA A 290 -13.40 11.88 -7.85
CA ALA A 290 -12.70 10.62 -8.13
C ALA A 290 -11.15 10.62 -7.95
N PRO A 291 -10.63 10.78 -6.71
CA PRO A 291 -11.32 11.12 -5.47
C PRO A 291 -11.50 12.64 -5.33
N MET A 292 -12.55 13.05 -4.63
CA MET A 292 -12.83 14.45 -4.34
C MET A 292 -12.00 14.92 -3.13
N GLY A 293 -11.44 16.13 -3.21
CA GLY A 293 -10.78 16.78 -2.07
C GLY A 293 -9.30 16.45 -1.87
N GLU A 294 -8.65 15.82 -2.85
CA GLU A 294 -7.19 15.65 -2.85
C GLU A 294 -6.52 16.89 -3.43
N ALA A 295 -5.29 17.17 -3.00
CA ALA A 295 -4.52 18.30 -3.47
C ALA A 295 -3.03 17.98 -3.57
N THR A 296 -2.31 18.73 -4.40
CA THR A 296 -0.84 18.73 -4.40
C THR A 296 -0.29 20.07 -4.90
N ILE A 297 0.95 20.38 -4.56
CA ILE A 297 1.66 21.58 -5.03
C ILE A 297 2.48 21.24 -6.27
N ILE A 298 2.45 22.10 -7.28
CA ILE A 298 3.30 21.99 -8.46
C ILE A 298 4.76 22.21 -8.06
N PRO A 299 5.65 21.22 -8.26
CA PRO A 299 7.05 21.34 -7.86
C PRO A 299 7.81 22.41 -8.67
N GLN A 300 8.90 22.91 -8.08
CA GLN A 300 9.79 23.84 -8.77
C GLN A 300 10.36 23.23 -10.06
N GLY A 301 10.46 24.05 -11.12
CA GLY A 301 10.96 23.64 -12.43
C GLY A 301 10.05 22.74 -13.25
N GLN A 302 8.85 22.40 -12.75
CA GLN A 302 7.92 21.52 -13.47
C GLN A 302 6.87 22.33 -14.23
N GLN A 303 6.75 22.07 -15.53
CA GLN A 303 5.65 22.55 -16.36
C GLN A 303 4.58 21.47 -16.45
N LEU A 304 3.39 21.72 -15.89
CA LEU A 304 2.30 20.75 -15.81
C LEU A 304 1.04 21.28 -16.49
N CYS A 305 0.28 20.38 -17.10
CA CYS A 305 -1.06 20.63 -17.62
C CYS A 305 -2.13 20.13 -16.63
N LEU A 306 -3.22 20.87 -16.47
CA LEU A 306 -4.37 20.42 -15.68
C LEU A 306 -5.16 19.37 -16.47
N GLY A 307 -5.31 18.18 -15.89
CA GLY A 307 -6.25 17.17 -16.37
C GLY A 307 -7.69 17.54 -16.04
N GLN A 308 -8.63 16.84 -16.68
CA GLN A 308 -10.04 16.97 -16.35
C GLN A 308 -10.27 16.76 -14.85
N ARG A 309 -11.32 17.38 -14.31
CA ARG A 309 -11.78 17.19 -12.92
C ARG A 309 -10.87 17.80 -11.86
N THR A 310 -9.87 18.57 -12.28
CA THR A 310 -8.97 19.30 -11.40
C THR A 310 -9.24 20.81 -11.46
N MET A 311 -8.78 21.51 -10.44
CA MET A 311 -8.77 22.97 -10.39
C MET A 311 -7.39 23.45 -9.96
N LEU A 312 -7.00 24.61 -10.46
CA LEU A 312 -5.81 25.33 -10.05
C LEU A 312 -6.17 26.33 -8.96
N ILE A 313 -5.41 26.36 -7.89
CA ILE A 313 -5.49 27.36 -6.83
C ILE A 313 -4.13 28.06 -6.78
N ARG A 314 -4.12 29.36 -7.04
CA ARG A 314 -2.91 30.18 -6.96
C ARG A 314 -2.96 31.05 -5.72
N THR A 315 -1.98 30.91 -4.83
CA THR A 315 -1.90 31.70 -3.59
C THR A 315 -1.25 33.07 -3.84
N ILE A 316 -1.35 33.95 -2.85
CA ILE A 316 -0.50 35.14 -2.75
C ILE A 316 0.54 34.83 -1.68
N GLU A 317 1.66 34.23 -2.09
CA GLU A 317 2.64 33.61 -1.19
C GLU A 317 3.21 34.55 -0.11
N LYS A 318 3.15 35.86 -0.34
CA LYS A 318 3.50 36.89 0.66
C LYS A 318 2.60 36.86 1.90
N TYR A 319 1.33 36.48 1.75
CA TYR A 319 0.31 36.56 2.81
C TYR A 319 -0.29 35.20 3.17
N VAL A 320 -0.38 34.29 2.19
CA VAL A 320 -0.95 32.96 2.39
C VAL A 320 -0.03 31.94 1.72
N LYS A 321 0.56 31.05 2.52
CA LYS A 321 1.51 30.05 2.03
C LYS A 321 0.80 28.92 1.31
N ALA A 322 1.28 28.54 0.12
CA ALA A 322 0.76 27.39 -0.61
C ALA A 322 0.81 26.10 0.21
N LYS A 323 1.93 25.88 0.93
CA LYS A 323 2.07 24.74 1.86
C LYS A 323 1.04 24.78 2.99
N PHE A 324 0.72 25.95 3.54
CA PHE A 324 -0.31 26.07 4.56
C PHE A 324 -1.69 25.72 3.99
N ILE A 325 -2.04 26.22 2.80
CA ILE A 325 -3.29 25.84 2.14
C ILE A 325 -3.33 24.33 1.87
N LEU A 326 -2.24 23.72 1.42
CA LEU A 326 -2.17 22.27 1.26
C LEU A 326 -2.44 21.55 2.60
N THR A 327 -1.81 21.97 3.70
CA THR A 327 -2.06 21.46 5.06
C THR A 327 -3.54 21.54 5.42
N VAL A 328 -4.21 22.64 5.10
CA VAL A 328 -5.66 22.81 5.32
C VAL A 328 -6.47 21.85 4.46
N LEU A 329 -6.23 21.81 3.15
CA LEU A 329 -6.99 20.97 2.22
C LEU A 329 -6.87 19.48 2.53
N MET A 330 -5.74 19.07 3.13
CA MET A 330 -5.48 17.69 3.52
C MET A 330 -5.96 17.35 4.95
N SER A 331 -6.43 18.33 5.74
CA SER A 331 -6.85 18.08 7.11
C SER A 331 -8.23 17.39 7.18
N PRO A 332 -8.44 16.45 8.11
CA PRO A 332 -9.77 15.87 8.32
C PRO A 332 -10.85 16.89 8.68
N SER A 333 -10.55 17.93 9.46
CA SER A 333 -11.54 18.95 9.84
C SER A 333 -12.04 19.75 8.63
N PHE A 334 -11.14 20.09 7.69
CA PHE A 334 -11.53 20.69 6.41
C PHE A 334 -12.40 19.73 5.61
N ARG A 335 -12.00 18.46 5.50
CA ARG A 335 -12.76 17.45 4.75
C ARG A 335 -14.20 17.33 5.27
N THR A 336 -14.39 17.24 6.58
CA THR A 336 -15.72 17.20 7.20
C THR A 336 -16.56 18.42 6.84
N ARG A 337 -16.00 19.63 6.92
CA ARG A 337 -16.72 20.86 6.53
C ARG A 337 -17.06 20.86 5.05
N ALA A 338 -16.08 20.51 4.21
CA ALA A 338 -16.24 20.50 2.77
C ALA A 338 -17.24 19.43 2.30
N GLU A 339 -17.44 18.32 3.02
CA GLU A 339 -18.43 17.30 2.67
C GLU A 339 -19.87 17.82 2.57
N SER A 340 -20.22 18.88 3.31
CA SER A 340 -21.56 19.50 3.21
C SER A 340 -21.81 20.19 1.85
N PHE A 341 -20.74 20.57 1.14
CA PHE A 341 -20.79 21.13 -0.21
C PHE A 341 -20.74 20.07 -1.31
N ALA A 342 -20.53 18.80 -0.93
CA ALA A 342 -20.43 17.72 -1.90
C ALA A 342 -21.82 17.31 -2.41
N VAL A 343 -21.94 17.17 -3.72
CA VAL A 343 -23.18 16.77 -4.40
C VAL A 343 -23.02 15.37 -5.00
N GLY A 344 -24.13 14.65 -5.14
CA GLY A 344 -24.18 13.34 -5.78
C GLY A 344 -24.34 12.20 -4.78
N THR A 345 -25.33 11.33 -5.01
CA THR A 345 -25.65 10.18 -4.16
C THR A 345 -24.72 8.99 -4.36
N GLY A 346 -24.18 8.82 -5.59
CA GLY A 346 -23.20 7.78 -5.92
C GLY A 346 -21.76 8.26 -5.78
N VAL A 347 -21.29 9.05 -6.76
CA VAL A 347 -19.95 9.68 -6.71
C VAL A 347 -20.10 11.12 -6.24
N LYS A 348 -19.68 11.38 -5.01
CA LYS A 348 -19.60 12.73 -4.45
C LYS A 348 -18.60 13.58 -5.24
N HIS A 349 -18.99 14.81 -5.57
CA HIS A 349 -18.14 15.78 -6.25
C HIS A 349 -18.43 17.21 -5.80
N TYR A 350 -17.45 18.10 -5.98
CA TYR A 350 -17.63 19.55 -5.86
C TYR A 350 -18.00 20.17 -7.20
N ARG A 351 -19.00 21.06 -7.23
CA ARG A 351 -19.22 21.91 -8.41
C ARG A 351 -18.13 22.99 -8.45
N VAL A 352 -17.86 23.53 -9.64
CA VAL A 352 -16.88 24.62 -9.85
C VAL A 352 -17.09 25.77 -8.86
N GLY A 353 -18.35 26.19 -8.69
CA GLY A 353 -18.71 27.34 -7.85
C GLY A 353 -18.57 27.05 -6.35
N ASP A 354 -18.75 25.79 -5.95
CA ASP A 354 -18.74 25.39 -4.54
C ASP A 354 -17.32 25.40 -3.99
N VAL A 355 -16.31 25.04 -4.80
CA VAL A 355 -14.90 25.09 -4.39
C VAL A 355 -14.48 26.50 -3.95
N SER A 356 -14.95 27.54 -4.64
CA SER A 356 -14.70 28.93 -4.25
C SER A 356 -15.25 29.28 -2.86
N ASN A 357 -16.32 28.61 -2.42
CA ASN A 357 -17.04 28.90 -1.18
C ASN A 357 -16.60 28.02 0.00
N LEU A 358 -15.68 27.08 -0.19
CA LEU A 358 -15.16 26.24 0.89
C LEU A 358 -14.50 27.11 1.95
N PHE A 359 -14.81 26.87 3.23
CA PHE A 359 -14.27 27.66 4.34
C PHE A 359 -12.95 27.10 4.87
N ILE A 360 -11.99 27.99 5.07
CA ILE A 360 -10.67 27.67 5.63
C ILE A 360 -10.32 28.62 6.78
N PRO A 361 -9.55 28.13 7.78
CA PRO A 361 -8.99 29.00 8.79
C PRO A 361 -7.76 29.71 8.23
N VAL A 362 -7.68 31.03 8.44
CA VAL A 362 -6.54 31.84 7.99
C VAL A 362 -5.88 32.48 9.22
N PRO A 363 -4.70 32.00 9.66
CA PRO A 363 -3.87 32.65 10.67
C PRO A 363 -3.09 33.85 10.11
N PRO A 364 -2.46 34.65 10.98
CA PRO A 364 -1.37 35.55 10.61
C PRO A 364 -0.26 34.83 9.81
N THR A 365 0.38 35.54 8.86
CA THR A 365 1.39 34.95 7.96
C THR A 365 2.55 34.28 8.72
N GLU A 366 3.03 34.90 9.81
CA GLU A 366 4.12 34.34 10.60
C GLU A 366 3.74 33.03 11.28
N GLU A 367 2.49 32.94 11.76
CA GLU A 367 1.99 31.69 12.33
C GLU A 367 1.82 30.62 11.25
N GLN A 368 1.42 30.97 10.04
CA GLN A 368 1.41 30.01 8.92
C GLN A 368 2.80 29.42 8.64
N ASN A 369 3.86 30.25 8.70
CA ASN A 369 5.24 29.79 8.54
C ASN A 369 5.60 28.77 9.63
N GLU A 370 5.28 29.07 10.89
CA GLU A 370 5.56 28.18 12.01
C GLU A 370 4.75 26.88 11.94
N ILE A 371 3.47 26.96 11.55
CA ILE A 371 2.62 25.78 11.31
C ILE A 371 3.28 24.88 10.27
N VAL A 372 3.65 25.45 9.10
CA VAL A 372 4.29 24.69 8.02
C VAL A 372 5.60 24.07 8.50
N ARG A 373 6.43 24.82 9.24
CA ARG A 373 7.69 24.32 9.79
C ARG A 373 7.49 23.13 10.73
N ARG A 374 6.54 23.23 11.67
CA ARG A 374 6.24 22.15 12.63
C ARG A 374 5.63 20.93 11.95
N VAL A 375 4.70 21.12 11.01
CA VAL A 375 4.09 20.03 10.23
C VAL A 375 5.16 19.32 9.41
N ASP A 376 5.99 20.05 8.66
CA ASP A 376 7.06 19.47 7.85
C ASP A 376 8.05 18.68 8.73
N GLN A 377 8.42 19.20 9.90
CA GLN A 377 9.29 18.51 10.85
C GLN A 377 8.66 17.21 11.38
N ILE A 378 7.42 17.25 11.87
CA ILE A 378 6.74 16.08 12.44
C ILE A 378 6.46 15.01 11.39
N CYS A 379 5.98 15.43 10.21
CA CYS A 379 5.75 14.52 9.09
C CYS A 379 7.05 13.93 8.55
N GLY A 380 8.16 14.69 8.53
CA GLY A 380 9.47 14.17 8.17
C GLY A 380 9.97 13.05 9.10
N TYR A 381 9.70 13.15 10.41
CA TYR A 381 9.95 12.04 11.33
C TYR A 381 9.07 10.82 11.03
N ALA A 382 7.79 11.03 10.73
CA ALA A 382 6.88 9.95 10.35
C ALA A 382 7.33 9.26 9.05
N ASP A 383 7.83 10.01 8.07
CA ASP A 383 8.37 9.47 6.82
C ASP A 383 9.63 8.63 7.07
N SER A 384 10.50 9.05 7.99
CA SER A 384 11.68 8.27 8.39
C SER A 384 11.29 6.94 9.04
N ILE A 385 10.28 6.93 9.92
CA ILE A 385 9.75 5.71 10.54
C ILE A 385 9.13 4.78 9.48
N GLN A 386 8.42 5.34 8.49
CA GLN A 386 7.87 4.58 7.38
C GLN A 386 8.99 3.85 6.60
N GLN A 387 10.04 4.57 6.21
CA GLN A 387 11.18 3.98 5.48
C GLN A 387 11.91 2.89 6.30
N MET A 388 12.09 3.11 7.61
CA MET A 388 12.67 2.11 8.50
C MET A 388 11.80 0.85 8.60
N THR A 389 10.48 1.03 8.63
CA THR A 389 9.50 -0.08 8.66
C THR A 389 9.56 -0.89 7.37
N ASP A 390 9.56 -0.22 6.21
CA ASP A 390 9.61 -0.88 4.90
C ASP A 390 10.91 -1.69 4.76
N SER A 391 12.04 -1.11 5.18
CA SER A 391 13.34 -1.80 5.21
C SER A 391 13.33 -2.99 6.18
N ALA A 392 12.68 -2.87 7.34
CA ALA A 392 12.58 -3.96 8.31
C ALA A 392 11.72 -5.12 7.79
N LEU A 393 10.63 -4.82 7.07
CA LEU A 393 9.79 -5.82 6.41
C LEU A 393 10.58 -6.61 5.35
N GLU A 394 11.37 -5.93 4.53
CA GLU A 394 12.24 -6.59 3.55
C GLU A 394 13.29 -7.50 4.23
N ARG A 395 13.92 -7.02 5.31
CA ARG A 395 14.87 -7.82 6.10
C ARG A 395 14.22 -9.07 6.71
N ILE A 396 12.97 -8.98 7.13
CA ILE A 396 12.20 -10.12 7.66
C ILE A 396 11.95 -11.18 6.59
N ASP A 397 11.63 -10.77 5.37
CA ASP A 397 11.43 -11.70 4.26
C ASP A 397 12.76 -12.43 3.94
N ASN A 398 13.88 -11.69 3.90
CA ASN A 398 15.21 -12.27 3.74
C ASN A 398 15.61 -13.20 4.90
N LEU A 399 15.29 -12.83 6.14
CA LEU A 399 15.54 -13.66 7.32
C LEU A 399 14.78 -14.98 7.25
N THR A 400 13.53 -14.96 6.79
CA THR A 400 12.71 -16.17 6.59
C THR A 400 13.40 -17.14 5.63
N HIS A 401 13.89 -16.64 4.50
CA HIS A 401 14.64 -17.45 3.54
C HIS A 401 15.95 -18.00 4.12
N SER A 402 16.69 -17.17 4.87
CA SER A 402 17.95 -17.61 5.51
C SER A 402 17.71 -18.70 6.56
N ILE A 403 16.69 -18.56 7.42
CA ILE A 403 16.35 -19.57 8.43
C ILE A 403 16.03 -20.91 7.77
N LEU A 404 15.22 -20.90 6.71
CA LEU A 404 14.89 -22.10 5.95
C LEU A 404 16.14 -22.72 5.32
N ALA A 405 16.98 -21.93 4.66
CA ALA A 405 18.22 -22.43 4.04
C ALA A 405 19.16 -23.07 5.07
N LYS A 406 19.39 -22.40 6.21
CA LYS A 406 20.23 -22.94 7.29
C LYS A 406 19.68 -24.24 7.88
N ALA A 407 18.35 -24.38 7.94
CA ALA A 407 17.72 -25.61 8.40
C ALA A 407 18.01 -26.79 7.47
N PHE A 408 17.93 -26.59 6.15
CA PHE A 408 18.11 -27.67 5.17
C PHE A 408 19.57 -27.89 4.73
N HIS A 409 20.49 -26.97 5.04
CA HIS A 409 21.94 -27.23 5.01
C HIS A 409 22.47 -27.89 6.28
N GLY A 410 21.64 -28.00 7.32
CA GLY A 410 22.02 -28.64 8.59
C GLY A 410 22.77 -27.74 9.58
N GLU A 411 22.93 -26.46 9.26
CA GLU A 411 23.54 -25.47 10.16
C GLU A 411 22.66 -25.24 11.40
N LEU A 412 21.33 -25.29 11.26
CA LEU A 412 20.38 -25.07 12.36
C LEU A 412 20.44 -26.16 13.44
N THR A 413 20.90 -27.36 13.08
CA THR A 413 20.96 -28.54 13.94
C THR A 413 22.39 -28.99 14.23
N ALA A 414 23.42 -28.26 13.77
CA ALA A 414 24.83 -28.65 13.92
C ALA A 414 25.20 -29.03 15.37
N GLN A 415 24.99 -28.12 16.33
CA GLN A 415 25.24 -28.40 17.75
C GLN A 415 24.43 -29.59 18.27
N TRP A 416 23.16 -29.70 17.88
CA TRP A 416 22.32 -30.82 18.30
C TRP A 416 22.85 -32.17 17.77
N ARG A 417 23.41 -32.21 16.55
CA ARG A 417 24.03 -33.43 15.99
C ARG A 417 25.27 -33.86 16.77
N GLU A 418 26.08 -32.90 17.19
CA GLU A 418 27.28 -33.16 18.00
C GLU A 418 26.90 -33.74 19.37
N GLU A 419 25.88 -33.16 20.00
CA GLU A 419 25.41 -33.58 21.32
C GLU A 419 24.58 -34.88 21.32
N ASN A 420 24.05 -35.31 20.17
CA ASN A 420 23.10 -36.43 20.06
C ASN A 420 23.49 -37.43 18.96
N SER A 421 24.79 -37.72 18.85
CA SER A 421 25.37 -38.57 17.79
C SER A 421 24.75 -39.98 17.71
N GLU A 422 24.28 -40.53 18.84
CA GLU A 422 23.59 -41.81 18.98
C GLU A 422 22.18 -41.82 18.37
N LEU A 423 21.51 -40.66 18.30
CA LEU A 423 20.19 -40.51 17.69
C LEU A 423 20.23 -40.41 16.16
N ILE A 424 21.43 -40.32 15.58
CA ILE A 424 21.65 -40.14 14.14
C ILE A 424 22.64 -41.15 13.53
N SER A 425 23.15 -42.10 14.31
CA SER A 425 24.13 -43.11 13.89
C SER A 425 23.56 -44.53 13.90
N GLY A 426 24.29 -45.48 13.32
CA GLY A 426 23.92 -46.91 13.30
C GLY A 426 22.52 -47.15 12.72
N LEU A 427 21.64 -47.78 13.51
CA LEU A 427 20.24 -48.06 13.14
C LEU A 427 19.38 -46.79 12.98
N ASN A 428 19.83 -45.64 13.48
CA ASN A 428 19.13 -44.36 13.37
C ASN A 428 19.68 -43.50 12.23
N SER A 429 20.72 -43.95 11.53
CA SER A 429 21.33 -43.21 10.42
C SER A 429 20.39 -42.98 9.24
N ALA A 430 20.68 -41.94 8.45
CA ALA A 430 19.95 -41.65 7.21
C ALA A 430 20.05 -42.82 6.21
N GLU A 431 21.18 -43.53 6.17
CA GLU A 431 21.35 -44.71 5.33
C GLU A 431 20.45 -45.87 5.78
N ALA A 432 20.40 -46.14 7.09
CA ALA A 432 19.49 -47.15 7.65
C ALA A 432 18.02 -46.78 7.38
N LEU A 433 17.67 -45.50 7.48
CA LEU A 433 16.34 -44.99 7.17
C LEU A 433 15.98 -45.21 5.70
N LEU A 434 16.88 -44.88 4.78
CA LEU A 434 16.67 -45.06 3.34
C LEU A 434 16.47 -46.54 2.99
N LYS A 435 17.25 -47.44 3.61
CA LYS A 435 17.08 -48.89 3.47
C LYS A 435 15.69 -49.35 3.94
N ARG A 436 15.22 -48.89 5.11
CA ARG A 436 13.86 -49.19 5.61
C ARG A 436 12.77 -48.74 4.63
N ILE A 437 12.87 -47.52 4.11
CA ILE A 437 11.92 -46.98 3.12
C ILE A 437 11.91 -47.82 1.85
N ALA A 438 13.07 -48.29 1.38
CA ALA A 438 13.17 -49.14 0.21
C ALA A 438 12.42 -50.47 0.40
N VAL A 439 12.60 -51.11 1.56
CA VAL A 439 11.89 -52.35 1.93
C VAL A 439 10.38 -52.12 1.98
N GLU A 440 9.91 -51.09 2.69
CA GLU A 440 8.47 -50.76 2.77
C GLU A 440 7.86 -50.48 1.38
N LYS A 441 8.61 -49.80 0.50
CA LYS A 441 8.16 -49.55 -0.88
C LYS A 441 8.02 -50.85 -1.68
N MET A 442 8.95 -51.79 -1.52
CA MET A 442 8.86 -53.10 -2.18
C MET A 442 7.63 -53.86 -1.68
N GLU A 443 7.42 -53.95 -0.37
CA GLU A 443 6.28 -54.64 0.24
C GLU A 443 4.93 -54.04 -0.20
N CYS A 444 4.82 -52.71 -0.23
CA CYS A 444 3.61 -52.01 -0.68
C CYS A 444 3.34 -52.23 -2.18
N SER A 445 4.39 -52.35 -3.00
CA SER A 445 4.26 -52.67 -4.43
C SER A 445 3.75 -54.10 -4.66
N ILE A 446 4.19 -55.05 -3.84
CA ILE A 446 3.77 -56.46 -3.88
C ILE A 446 2.30 -56.59 -3.43
N SER A 447 1.92 -55.91 -2.35
CA SER A 447 0.54 -55.82 -1.87
C SER A 447 -0.42 -55.27 -2.93
N LYS A 448 -0.07 -54.16 -3.60
CA LYS A 448 -0.90 -53.58 -4.69
C LYS A 448 -1.03 -54.51 -5.91
N LYS A 449 0.01 -55.28 -6.23
CA LYS A 449 -0.05 -56.30 -7.30
C LYS A 449 -0.95 -57.49 -6.92
N ARG A 450 -0.96 -57.90 -5.65
CA ARG A 450 -1.87 -58.95 -5.14
C ARG A 450 -3.34 -58.49 -5.13
N VAL A 451 -3.64 -57.27 -4.70
CA VAL A 451 -5.00 -56.70 -4.70
C VAL A 451 -5.56 -56.49 -6.11
N LYS A 452 -4.70 -56.16 -7.10
CA LYS A 452 -5.11 -56.11 -8.51
C LYS A 452 -5.38 -57.48 -9.13
N LYS A 453 -4.71 -58.53 -8.64
CA LYS A 453 -4.91 -59.93 -9.09
C LYS A 453 -6.12 -60.60 -8.44
N SER A 454 -6.64 -60.08 -7.33
CA SER A 454 -7.85 -60.60 -6.67
C SER A 454 -9.15 -59.89 -7.09
N ASN A 455 -9.05 -58.79 -7.83
CA ASN A 455 -10.18 -58.01 -8.38
C ASN A 455 -10.32 -58.16 -9.92
N HIS A 456 -9.60 -59.12 -10.49
CA HIS A 456 -9.83 -59.72 -11.81
C HIS A 456 -10.12 -61.20 -11.56
#